data_AF-A0A9D6LHZ2-F1
#
_entry.id   AF-A0A9D6LHZ2-F1
#
_cell.length_a   1.000
_cell.length_b   1.000
_cell.length_c   1.000
_cell.angle_alpha   90.00
_cell.angle_beta   90.00
_cell.angle_gamma   90.00
#
_symmetry.space_group_name_H-M   'P 1'
#
loop_
_entity.id
_entity.type
_entity.pdbx_description
1 polymer ?
#
loop_
_entity_poly.entity_id
_entity_poly.type
_entity_poly.pdbx_seq_one_letter_code
_entity_poly.pdbx_strand_id
1 'polypeptide(L)'
;TDVSGFEQKPSWDVAVRFQDLKRLGHIPEKEKLILRKRAIEGVLDRAHGILGAVIKPERHQVVDLKTFLESGGRGELDVLETLEEELGRGSARKPYSSPDVLRFDARIEKRVDIALVMDASLSMTGEKIALLAVSAAVVALCVPSKRLALMGFDSKVRWIKRFGDELSIEKLVERVLELPAGGFTNMELALNEMSKALVVQNKGKANVILIGDGKYTEGGDPSVLAPRFQHLNVLKIGRDIAGRDLMLELSARGSGQFFEARRVSDLPRTMYGAMKRLLR
;
A
#
# COMPACT_ATOMS: atom_id res chain seq x y z
N THR A 1 -16.86 26.98 24.50
CA THR A 1 -15.48 27.51 24.46
C THR A 1 -14.63 26.44 23.85
N ASP A 2 -14.03 26.69 22.69
CA ASP A 2 -13.17 25.73 21.97
C ASP A 2 -11.93 25.44 22.83
N VAL A 3 -12.03 24.43 23.70
CA VAL A 3 -10.98 24.08 24.67
C VAL A 3 -9.76 23.51 23.94
N SER A 4 -9.96 22.95 22.73
CA SER A 4 -8.87 22.45 21.90
C SER A 4 -8.25 23.53 20.99
N GLY A 5 -9.00 24.53 20.54
CA GLY A 5 -8.55 25.52 19.54
C GLY A 5 -8.46 24.91 18.13
N PHE A 6 -9.26 23.87 17.87
CA PHE A 6 -9.27 23.10 16.62
C PHE A 6 -10.66 22.96 16.00
N GLU A 7 -11.75 23.43 16.65
CA GLU A 7 -13.10 23.32 16.08
C GLU A 7 -13.20 23.96 14.69
N GLN A 8 -12.51 25.09 14.47
CA GLN A 8 -12.55 25.84 13.21
C GLN A 8 -11.42 25.51 12.21
N LYS A 9 -10.43 24.68 12.58
CA LYS A 9 -9.29 24.40 11.69
C LYS A 9 -9.64 23.36 10.63
N PRO A 10 -9.04 23.39 9.42
CA PRO A 10 -9.21 22.34 8.42
C PRO A 10 -8.89 20.95 8.96
N SER A 11 -9.62 19.92 8.51
CA SER A 11 -9.42 18.53 8.92
C SER A 11 -7.98 18.03 8.70
N TRP A 12 -7.30 18.51 7.66
CA TRP A 12 -5.88 18.23 7.42
C TRP A 12 -4.96 18.74 8.54
N ASP A 13 -5.20 19.94 9.06
CA ASP A 13 -4.36 20.52 10.12
C ASP A 13 -4.52 19.74 11.43
N VAL A 14 -5.71 19.17 11.66
CA VAL A 14 -5.98 18.25 12.76
C VAL A 14 -5.18 16.95 12.58
N ALA A 15 -5.08 16.42 11.35
CA ALA A 15 -4.28 15.24 11.05
C ALA A 15 -2.78 15.47 11.27
N VAL A 16 -2.24 16.61 10.82
CA VAL A 16 -0.82 16.98 11.01
C VAL A 16 -0.45 17.07 12.49
N ARG A 17 -1.39 17.52 13.34
CA ARG A 17 -1.16 17.70 14.79
C ARG A 17 -1.72 16.55 15.63
N PHE A 18 -2.08 15.43 15.02
CA PHE A 18 -2.75 14.32 15.69
C PHE A 18 -1.98 13.79 16.91
N GLN A 19 -0.64 13.67 16.80
CA GLN A 19 0.20 13.22 17.90
C GLN A 19 0.28 14.22 19.06
N ASP A 20 0.25 15.52 18.77
CA ASP A 20 0.26 16.59 19.78
C ASP A 20 -1.05 16.60 20.58
N LEU A 21 -2.17 16.37 19.89
CA LEU A 21 -3.50 16.28 20.52
C LEU A 21 -3.59 15.17 21.56
N LYS A 22 -2.86 14.06 21.36
CA LYS A 22 -2.81 12.96 22.32
C LYS A 22 -1.97 13.29 23.57
N ARG A 23 -0.99 14.19 23.46
CA ARG A 23 -0.16 14.65 24.59
C ARG A 23 -0.89 15.67 25.47
N LEU A 24 -1.92 16.33 24.94
CA LEU A 24 -2.75 17.27 25.68
C LEU A 24 -3.75 16.51 26.58
N GLY A 25 -3.34 16.22 27.81
CA GLY A 25 -4.13 15.49 28.80
C GLY A 25 -5.43 16.18 29.25
N HIS A 26 -5.61 17.47 28.95
CA HIS A 26 -6.75 18.27 29.39
C HIS A 26 -7.98 18.22 28.46
N ILE A 27 -7.89 17.57 27.29
CA ILE A 27 -8.99 17.51 26.33
C ILE A 27 -10.00 16.42 26.77
N PRO A 28 -11.32 16.72 26.84
CA PRO A 28 -12.35 15.72 27.11
C PRO A 28 -12.36 14.56 26.09
N GLU A 29 -12.65 13.34 26.53
CA GLU A 29 -12.65 12.15 25.65
C GLU A 29 -13.61 12.27 24.45
N LYS A 30 -14.76 12.93 24.63
CA LYS A 30 -15.70 13.20 23.52
C LYS A 30 -15.07 14.05 22.43
N GLU A 31 -14.31 15.07 22.81
CA GLU A 31 -13.65 15.98 21.88
C GLU A 31 -12.47 15.28 21.18
N LYS A 32 -11.72 14.43 21.89
CA LYS A 32 -10.69 13.57 21.28
C LYS A 32 -11.27 12.67 20.19
N LEU A 33 -12.45 12.10 20.40
CA LEU A 33 -13.11 11.25 19.40
C LEU A 33 -13.48 12.03 18.14
N ILE A 34 -14.00 13.25 18.30
CA ILE A 34 -14.34 14.15 17.18
C ILE A 34 -13.08 14.51 16.40
N LEU A 35 -12.02 14.94 17.09
CA LEU A 35 -10.75 15.31 16.45
C LEU A 35 -10.11 14.12 15.74
N ARG A 36 -10.19 12.90 16.31
CA ARG A 36 -9.72 11.69 15.64
C ARG A 36 -10.48 11.43 14.35
N LYS A 37 -11.81 11.50 14.37
CA LYS A 37 -12.63 11.31 13.16
C LYS A 37 -12.24 12.32 12.07
N ARG A 38 -12.08 13.60 12.44
CA ARG A 38 -11.68 14.67 11.53
C ARG A 38 -10.27 14.47 10.96
N ALA A 39 -9.32 14.00 11.77
CA ALA A 39 -7.98 13.67 11.28
C ALA A 39 -8.02 12.56 10.23
N ILE A 40 -8.82 11.51 10.45
CA ILE A 40 -9.00 10.42 9.49
C ILE A 40 -9.65 10.94 8.20
N GLU A 41 -10.72 11.72 8.30
CA GLU A 41 -11.38 12.36 7.15
C GLU A 41 -10.39 13.20 6.33
N GLY A 42 -9.60 14.06 6.98
CA GLY A 42 -8.60 14.89 6.29
C GLY A 42 -7.51 14.10 5.57
N VAL A 43 -7.13 12.92 6.08
CA VAL A 43 -6.19 12.01 5.40
C VAL A 43 -6.85 11.35 4.19
N LEU A 44 -8.09 10.86 4.34
CA LEU A 44 -8.83 10.20 3.26
C LEU A 44 -9.18 11.15 2.13
N ASP A 45 -9.61 12.38 2.43
CA ASP A 45 -9.89 13.41 1.42
C ASP A 45 -8.65 13.70 0.57
N ARG A 46 -7.48 13.77 1.21
CA ARG A 46 -6.21 13.98 0.50
C ARG A 46 -5.80 12.77 -0.32
N ALA A 47 -6.03 11.55 0.18
CA ALA A 47 -5.79 10.33 -0.57
C ALA A 47 -6.67 10.24 -1.83
N HIS A 48 -7.97 10.52 -1.70
CA HIS A 48 -8.89 10.60 -2.83
C HIS A 48 -8.50 11.72 -3.81
N GLY A 49 -8.03 12.88 -3.34
CA GLY A 49 -7.53 13.94 -4.22
C GLY A 49 -6.29 13.56 -5.04
N ILE A 50 -5.52 12.55 -4.61
CA ILE A 50 -4.35 12.01 -5.34
C ILE A 50 -4.77 10.88 -6.29
N LEU A 51 -5.66 10.02 -5.80
CA LEU A 51 -6.26 8.93 -6.56
C LEU A 51 -7.32 9.50 -7.49
N GLY A 52 -6.93 9.88 -8.72
CA GLY A 52 -7.90 10.24 -9.75
C GLY A 52 -8.83 9.06 -10.09
N ALA A 53 -8.60 8.38 -11.22
CA ALA A 53 -9.22 7.07 -11.44
C ALA A 53 -8.46 6.02 -10.61
N VAL A 54 -9.15 5.31 -9.72
CA VAL A 54 -8.58 4.18 -8.97
C VAL A 54 -8.11 3.12 -9.96
N ILE A 55 -6.83 2.79 -9.92
CA ILE A 55 -6.23 1.81 -10.82
C ILE A 55 -6.35 0.45 -10.16
N LYS A 56 -7.04 -0.47 -10.84
CA LYS A 56 -7.07 -1.88 -10.47
C LYS A 56 -6.03 -2.63 -11.29
N PRO A 57 -5.25 -3.53 -10.68
CA PRO A 57 -4.33 -4.39 -11.42
C PRO A 57 -5.18 -5.34 -12.27
N GLU A 58 -5.17 -5.19 -13.60
CA GLU A 58 -5.93 -6.02 -14.53
C GLU A 58 -4.99 -6.64 -15.57
N ARG A 59 -5.23 -7.89 -15.93
CA ARG A 59 -4.56 -8.56 -17.05
C ARG A 59 -5.60 -8.94 -18.09
N HIS A 60 -5.21 -8.84 -19.35
CA HIS A 60 -5.96 -9.42 -20.46
C HIS A 60 -5.73 -10.92 -20.48
N GLN A 61 -6.82 -11.68 -20.58
CA GLN A 61 -6.77 -13.12 -20.69
C GLN A 61 -7.99 -13.59 -21.45
N VAL A 62 -7.75 -14.39 -22.49
CA VAL A 62 -8.83 -15.05 -23.20
C VAL A 62 -9.43 -16.14 -22.31
N VAL A 63 -10.74 -16.07 -22.09
CA VAL A 63 -11.49 -16.98 -21.22
C VAL A 63 -12.84 -17.39 -21.82
N ASP A 64 -13.44 -18.42 -21.24
CA ASP A 64 -14.80 -18.85 -21.57
C ASP A 64 -15.87 -17.92 -20.99
N LEU A 65 -17.12 -18.11 -21.44
CA LEU A 65 -18.27 -17.32 -20.99
C LEU A 65 -18.46 -17.37 -19.46
N LYS A 66 -18.27 -18.53 -18.84
CA LYS A 66 -18.47 -18.69 -17.39
C LYS A 66 -17.48 -17.83 -16.60
N THR A 67 -16.19 -17.95 -16.92
CA THR A 67 -15.11 -17.18 -16.28
C THR A 67 -15.25 -15.69 -16.57
N PHE A 68 -15.68 -15.33 -17.78
CA PHE A 68 -15.98 -13.93 -18.15
C PHE A 68 -17.06 -13.34 -17.23
N LEU A 69 -18.18 -14.04 -17.03
CA LEU A 69 -19.24 -13.61 -16.13
C LEU A 69 -18.77 -13.54 -14.66
N GLU A 70 -18.01 -14.55 -14.19
CA GLU A 70 -17.42 -14.55 -12.85
C GLU A 70 -16.43 -13.39 -12.61
N SER A 71 -15.76 -12.92 -13.67
CA SER A 71 -14.86 -11.75 -13.62
C SER A 71 -15.58 -10.39 -13.68
N GLY A 72 -16.91 -10.40 -13.75
CA GLY A 72 -17.77 -9.22 -13.84
C GLY A 72 -18.01 -8.72 -15.26
N GLY A 73 -17.76 -9.54 -16.28
CA GLY A 73 -18.11 -9.25 -17.68
C GLY A 73 -17.37 -8.07 -18.29
N ARG A 74 -16.13 -7.82 -17.84
CA ARG A 74 -15.31 -6.70 -18.34
C ARG A 74 -14.35 -7.19 -19.41
N GLY A 75 -14.57 -6.78 -20.65
CA GLY A 75 -13.81 -7.25 -21.80
C GLY A 75 -14.69 -7.28 -23.05
N GLU A 76 -14.22 -7.93 -24.09
CA GLU A 76 -14.94 -8.07 -25.36
C GLU A 76 -14.89 -9.50 -25.88
N LEU A 77 -15.81 -9.84 -26.79
CA LEU A 77 -15.82 -11.13 -27.47
C LEU A 77 -14.60 -11.20 -28.40
N ASP A 78 -13.77 -12.23 -28.21
CA ASP A 78 -12.69 -12.55 -29.12
C ASP A 78 -13.24 -13.41 -30.27
N VAL A 79 -13.54 -12.77 -31.39
CA VAL A 79 -14.16 -13.43 -32.55
C VAL A 79 -13.22 -14.45 -33.17
N LEU A 80 -11.91 -14.17 -33.19
CA LEU A 80 -10.93 -15.06 -33.81
C LEU A 80 -10.75 -16.32 -32.98
N GLU A 81 -10.53 -16.18 -31.68
CA GLU A 81 -10.39 -17.35 -30.81
C GLU A 81 -11.70 -18.15 -30.73
N THR A 82 -12.86 -17.48 -30.72
CA THR A 82 -14.17 -18.16 -30.77
C THR A 82 -14.29 -19.01 -32.03
N LEU A 83 -13.89 -18.49 -33.19
CA LEU A 83 -13.92 -19.21 -34.45
C LEU A 83 -12.93 -20.38 -34.47
N GLU A 84 -11.72 -20.19 -33.93
CA GLU A 84 -10.72 -21.25 -33.82
C GLU A 84 -11.19 -22.39 -32.92
N GLU A 85 -11.79 -22.09 -31.76
CA GLU A 85 -12.38 -23.09 -30.88
C GLU A 85 -13.54 -23.83 -31.56
N GLU A 86 -14.38 -23.12 -32.32
CA GLU A 86 -15.49 -23.72 -33.06
C GLU A 86 -14.99 -24.71 -34.13
N LEU A 87 -14.00 -24.29 -34.91
CA LEU A 87 -13.37 -25.12 -35.94
C LEU A 87 -12.66 -26.34 -35.33
N GLY A 88 -11.99 -26.17 -34.19
CA GLY A 88 -11.28 -27.24 -33.49
C GLY A 88 -12.19 -28.35 -32.94
N ARG A 89 -13.46 -28.04 -32.66
CA ARG A 89 -14.45 -29.03 -32.19
C ARG A 89 -15.01 -29.94 -33.28
N GLY A 90 -14.71 -29.63 -34.56
CA GLY A 90 -15.13 -30.42 -35.72
C GLY A 90 -16.63 -30.38 -36.00
N SER A 91 -17.02 -30.69 -37.24
CA SER A 91 -18.41 -30.62 -37.76
C SER A 91 -19.42 -31.59 -37.11
N ALA A 92 -19.09 -32.22 -35.98
CA ALA A 92 -19.95 -33.19 -35.29
C ALA A 92 -21.02 -32.55 -34.40
N ARG A 93 -20.96 -31.24 -34.16
CA ARG A 93 -21.98 -30.48 -33.42
C ARG A 93 -22.56 -29.38 -34.31
N LYS A 94 -23.88 -29.18 -34.24
CA LYS A 94 -24.60 -28.15 -35.02
C LYS A 94 -23.89 -26.79 -34.89
N PRO A 95 -23.68 -26.06 -36.01
CA PRO A 95 -22.79 -24.90 -36.10
C PRO A 95 -23.30 -23.62 -35.39
N TYR A 96 -24.17 -23.70 -34.38
CA TYR A 96 -24.84 -22.50 -33.83
C TYR A 96 -25.28 -22.54 -32.35
N SER A 97 -24.83 -23.45 -31.47
CA SER A 97 -25.65 -23.69 -30.26
C SER A 97 -24.98 -24.04 -28.93
N SER A 98 -23.72 -23.69 -28.68
CA SER A 98 -23.22 -23.75 -27.30
C SER A 98 -22.54 -22.44 -26.91
N PRO A 99 -23.04 -21.76 -25.86
CA PRO A 99 -22.36 -20.62 -25.24
C PRO A 99 -20.93 -20.94 -24.77
N ASP A 100 -20.57 -22.23 -24.65
CA ASP A 100 -19.27 -22.71 -24.19
C ASP A 100 -18.15 -22.54 -25.23
N VAL A 101 -18.50 -22.25 -26.49
CA VAL A 101 -17.56 -21.99 -27.58
C VAL A 101 -17.10 -20.53 -27.57
N LEU A 102 -17.91 -19.62 -27.01
CA LEU A 102 -17.60 -18.20 -26.95
C LEU A 102 -16.32 -17.97 -26.13
N ARG A 103 -15.42 -17.17 -26.70
CA ARG A 103 -14.17 -16.74 -26.09
C ARG A 103 -14.20 -15.22 -25.94
N PHE A 104 -13.75 -14.75 -24.78
CA PHE A 104 -13.74 -13.32 -24.46
C PHE A 104 -12.33 -12.93 -24.05
N ASP A 105 -11.80 -11.84 -24.60
CA ASP A 105 -10.64 -11.16 -24.01
C ASP A 105 -11.10 -10.41 -22.76
N ALA A 106 -10.97 -11.08 -21.61
CA ALA A 106 -11.43 -10.59 -20.34
C ALA A 106 -10.34 -9.80 -19.60
N ARG A 107 -10.75 -8.72 -18.95
CA ARG A 107 -9.94 -7.97 -17.99
C ARG A 107 -10.10 -8.59 -16.60
N ILE A 108 -9.17 -9.48 -16.25
CA ILE A 108 -9.17 -10.20 -14.99
C ILE A 108 -8.30 -9.47 -13.97
N GLU A 109 -8.79 -9.33 -12.73
CA GLU A 109 -8.01 -8.73 -11.65
C GLU A 109 -6.74 -9.55 -11.36
N LYS A 110 -5.58 -8.94 -11.53
CA LYS A 110 -4.28 -9.52 -11.22
C LYS A 110 -4.12 -9.53 -9.69
N ARG A 111 -3.75 -10.69 -9.15
CA ARG A 111 -3.54 -10.88 -7.71
C ARG A 111 -2.20 -10.31 -7.29
N VAL A 112 -2.19 -9.03 -6.89
CA VAL A 112 -1.00 -8.37 -6.34
C VAL A 112 -1.13 -8.28 -4.83
N ASP A 113 -0.15 -8.85 -4.12
CA ASP A 113 0.00 -8.71 -2.67
C ASP A 113 1.02 -7.60 -2.39
N ILE A 114 0.71 -6.71 -1.44
CA ILE A 114 1.56 -5.56 -1.08
C ILE A 114 1.78 -5.52 0.43
N ALA A 115 3.04 -5.33 0.84
CA ALA A 115 3.42 -5.10 2.22
C ALA A 115 4.10 -3.74 2.36
N LEU A 116 3.57 -2.86 3.22
CA LEU A 116 4.22 -1.60 3.57
C LEU A 116 5.02 -1.76 4.86
N VAL A 117 6.30 -1.42 4.80
CA VAL A 117 7.23 -1.34 5.94
C VAL A 117 7.56 0.13 6.12
N MET A 118 7.05 0.74 7.19
CA MET A 118 7.05 2.20 7.35
C MET A 118 7.90 2.62 8.53
N ASP A 119 8.86 3.50 8.27
CA ASP A 119 9.64 4.16 9.31
C ASP A 119 8.74 5.07 10.17
N ALA A 120 8.80 4.88 11.49
CA ALA A 120 8.12 5.65 12.52
C ALA A 120 9.12 6.22 13.55
N SER A 121 10.38 6.39 13.17
CA SER A 121 11.43 7.00 13.99
C SER A 121 11.07 8.43 14.42
N LEU A 122 11.85 9.00 15.35
CA LEU A 122 11.62 10.35 15.87
C LEU A 122 11.50 11.44 14.78
N SER A 123 12.16 11.23 13.63
CA SER A 123 12.09 12.16 12.51
C SER A 123 10.71 12.24 11.85
N MET A 124 9.84 11.24 12.10
CA MET A 124 8.51 11.04 11.51
C MET A 124 7.39 11.65 12.37
N THR A 125 7.59 12.86 12.88
CA THR A 125 6.57 13.61 13.64
C THR A 125 5.78 14.57 12.75
N GLY A 126 4.59 14.96 13.22
CA GLY A 126 3.80 16.03 12.62
C GLY A 126 3.33 15.73 11.19
N GLU A 127 3.74 16.56 10.22
CA GLU A 127 3.29 16.42 8.83
C GLU A 127 3.76 15.11 8.18
N LYS A 128 4.93 14.57 8.57
CA LYS A 128 5.48 13.37 7.93
C LYS A 128 4.62 12.14 8.18
N ILE A 129 4.15 11.93 9.42
CA ILE A 129 3.28 10.79 9.74
C ILE A 129 1.89 10.96 9.12
N ALA A 130 1.37 12.19 9.03
CA ALA A 130 0.12 12.46 8.33
C ALA A 130 0.23 12.11 6.83
N LEU A 131 1.33 12.51 6.18
CA LEU A 131 1.60 12.16 4.77
C LEU A 131 1.88 10.66 4.56
N LEU A 132 2.51 10.00 5.54
CA LEU A 132 2.65 8.55 5.57
C LEU A 132 1.28 7.86 5.64
N ALA A 133 0.37 8.36 6.48
CA ALA A 133 -1.00 7.87 6.56
C ALA A 133 -1.77 8.08 5.25
N VAL A 134 -1.61 9.22 4.57
CA VAL A 134 -2.16 9.45 3.22
C VAL A 134 -1.60 8.41 2.24
N SER A 135 -0.30 8.12 2.30
CA SER A 135 0.33 7.14 1.42
C SER A 135 -0.16 5.72 1.68
N ALA A 136 -0.35 5.36 2.95
CA ALA A 136 -0.95 4.09 3.34
C ALA A 136 -2.41 3.97 2.86
N ALA A 137 -3.20 5.04 2.96
CA ALA A 137 -4.56 5.11 2.42
C ALA A 137 -4.58 4.96 0.90
N VAL A 138 -3.65 5.62 0.19
CA VAL A 138 -3.49 5.48 -1.28
C VAL A 138 -3.31 4.02 -1.67
N VAL A 139 -2.45 3.28 -0.97
CA VAL A 139 -2.22 1.86 -1.21
C VAL A 139 -3.47 1.04 -0.86
N ALA A 140 -4.09 1.30 0.29
CA ALA A 140 -5.30 0.60 0.74
C ALA A 140 -6.50 0.76 -0.20
N LEU A 141 -6.58 1.87 -0.93
CA LEU A 141 -7.60 2.10 -1.94
C LEU A 141 -7.29 1.42 -3.29
N CYS A 142 -6.02 1.10 -3.56
CA CYS A 142 -5.60 0.45 -4.81
C CYS A 142 -5.63 -1.08 -4.75
N VAL A 143 -5.54 -1.69 -3.57
CA VAL A 143 -5.51 -3.16 -3.41
C VAL A 143 -6.56 -3.66 -2.41
N PRO A 144 -7.12 -4.88 -2.62
CA PRO A 144 -8.05 -5.46 -1.65
C PRO A 144 -7.43 -5.62 -0.27
N SER A 145 -8.19 -5.34 0.80
CA SER A 145 -7.74 -5.43 2.20
C SER A 145 -7.01 -6.75 2.52
N LYS A 146 -7.52 -7.90 2.04
CA LYS A 146 -6.91 -9.22 2.31
C LYS A 146 -5.51 -9.39 1.71
N ARG A 147 -5.16 -8.58 0.71
CA ARG A 147 -3.86 -8.60 -0.01
C ARG A 147 -2.91 -7.49 0.44
N LEU A 148 -3.22 -6.84 1.56
CA LEU A 148 -2.45 -5.73 2.08
C LEU A 148 -1.96 -6.03 3.50
N ALA A 149 -0.67 -5.83 3.75
CA ALA A 149 -0.06 -5.87 5.06
C ALA A 149 0.67 -4.55 5.38
N LEU A 150 0.56 -4.08 6.61
CA LEU A 150 1.18 -2.82 7.07
C LEU A 150 1.91 -3.05 8.39
N MET A 151 3.12 -2.53 8.45
CA MET A 151 3.98 -2.60 9.60
C MET A 151 4.73 -1.29 9.78
N GLY A 152 4.67 -0.72 10.98
CA GLY A 152 5.50 0.41 11.39
C GLY A 152 6.71 -0.08 12.18
N PHE A 153 7.83 0.62 12.09
CA PHE A 153 9.03 0.29 12.86
C PHE A 153 9.80 1.52 13.35
N ASP A 154 10.45 1.36 14.48
CA ASP A 154 11.47 2.24 15.07
C ASP A 154 12.57 1.33 15.66
N SER A 155 12.83 1.38 16.97
CA SER A 155 13.57 0.35 17.72
C SER A 155 12.77 -0.97 17.87
N LYS A 156 11.46 -0.95 17.63
CA LYS A 156 10.56 -2.10 17.72
C LYS A 156 9.67 -2.18 16.48
N VAL A 157 9.16 -3.36 16.21
CA VAL A 157 8.20 -3.59 15.13
C VAL A 157 6.77 -3.57 15.66
N ARG A 158 5.88 -2.90 14.94
CA ARG A 158 4.44 -2.82 15.22
C ARG A 158 3.63 -3.19 13.98
N TRP A 159 2.94 -4.32 14.06
CA TRP A 159 1.99 -4.72 13.02
C TRP A 159 0.70 -3.89 13.13
N ILE A 160 0.38 -3.18 12.05
CA ILE A 160 -0.92 -2.50 11.91
C ILE A 160 -1.95 -3.47 11.34
N LYS A 161 -1.51 -4.29 10.38
CA LYS A 161 -2.34 -5.24 9.65
C LYS A 161 -1.48 -6.33 9.01
N ARG A 162 -1.89 -7.60 9.09
CA ARG A 162 -1.26 -8.72 8.35
C ARG A 162 -2.09 -9.08 7.10
N PHE A 163 -1.55 -9.95 6.26
CA PHE A 163 -2.30 -10.46 5.11
C PHE A 163 -3.47 -11.32 5.60
N GLY A 164 -4.56 -11.34 4.85
CA GLY A 164 -5.79 -12.06 5.21
C GLY A 164 -6.71 -11.30 6.18
N ASP A 165 -6.17 -10.46 7.06
CA ASP A 165 -6.98 -9.66 7.99
C ASP A 165 -7.95 -8.74 7.24
N GLU A 166 -9.12 -8.47 7.82
CA GLU A 166 -10.00 -7.39 7.39
C GLU A 166 -9.84 -6.19 8.33
N LEU A 167 -9.58 -5.02 7.75
CA LEU A 167 -9.47 -3.76 8.48
C LEU A 167 -10.02 -2.65 7.59
N SER A 168 -10.92 -1.83 8.13
CA SER A 168 -11.43 -0.69 7.39
C SER A 168 -10.31 0.34 7.13
N ILE A 169 -10.45 1.13 6.07
CA ILE A 169 -9.43 2.11 5.69
C ILE A 169 -9.32 3.19 6.78
N GLU A 170 -10.43 3.57 7.40
CA GLU A 170 -10.48 4.52 8.53
C GLU A 170 -9.64 4.01 9.70
N LYS A 171 -9.81 2.73 10.09
CA LYS A 171 -9.06 2.12 11.20
C LYS A 171 -7.59 1.93 10.85
N LEU A 172 -7.29 1.63 9.59
CA LEU A 172 -5.92 1.56 9.09
C LEU A 172 -5.24 2.92 9.20
N VAL A 173 -5.86 3.98 8.69
CA VAL A 173 -5.34 5.37 8.79
C VAL A 173 -5.14 5.78 10.24
N GLU A 174 -6.13 5.52 11.10
CA GLU A 174 -6.05 5.78 12.53
C GLU A 174 -4.82 5.12 13.16
N ARG A 175 -4.61 3.82 12.90
CA ARG A 175 -3.45 3.08 13.43
C ARG A 175 -2.11 3.61 12.91
N VAL A 176 -2.06 4.10 11.67
CA VAL A 176 -0.85 4.72 11.11
C VAL A 176 -0.56 6.04 11.82
N LEU A 177 -1.57 6.90 12.00
CA LEU A 177 -1.44 8.17 12.73
C LEU A 177 -1.03 7.97 14.21
N GLU A 178 -1.38 6.82 14.78
CA GLU A 178 -1.03 6.42 16.14
C GLU A 178 0.35 5.81 16.30
N LEU A 179 1.07 5.53 15.21
CA LEU A 179 2.44 5.06 15.32
C LEU A 179 3.24 6.06 16.16
N PRO A 180 3.97 5.60 17.19
CA PRO A 180 4.74 6.49 18.01
C PRO A 180 5.90 7.01 17.19
N ALA A 181 5.98 8.32 17.01
CA ALA A 181 7.15 8.97 16.44
C ALA A 181 8.19 9.20 17.55
N GLY A 182 8.81 8.13 18.00
CA GLY A 182 9.76 8.17 19.11
C GLY A 182 10.59 6.91 19.19
N GLY A 183 11.88 7.03 18.89
CA GLY A 183 12.81 5.91 18.90
C GLY A 183 13.90 6.08 17.85
N PHE A 184 14.79 5.10 17.80
CA PHE A 184 15.83 4.94 16.80
C PHE A 184 15.29 4.20 15.57
N THR A 185 16.09 4.10 14.51
CA THR A 185 15.69 3.41 13.28
C THR A 185 16.40 2.07 13.18
N ASN A 186 15.69 0.95 13.41
CA ASN A 186 16.22 -0.41 13.29
C ASN A 186 15.62 -1.12 12.06
N MET A 187 16.25 -0.90 10.89
CA MET A 187 15.80 -1.50 9.62
C MET A 187 16.03 -3.00 9.56
N GLU A 188 17.11 -3.49 10.17
CA GLU A 188 17.42 -4.93 10.21
C GLU A 188 16.27 -5.70 10.86
N LEU A 189 15.79 -5.24 12.02
CA LEU A 189 14.68 -5.84 12.74
C LEU A 189 13.41 -5.86 11.88
N ALA A 190 13.09 -4.74 11.23
CA ALA A 190 11.91 -4.61 10.39
C ALA A 190 11.94 -5.56 9.19
N LEU A 191 13.05 -5.59 8.44
CA LEU A 191 13.20 -6.48 7.29
C LEU A 191 13.21 -7.95 7.71
N ASN A 192 13.85 -8.29 8.82
CA ASN A 192 13.86 -9.66 9.32
C ASN A 192 12.44 -10.13 9.69
N GLU A 193 11.68 -9.31 10.42
CA GLU A 193 10.29 -9.63 10.82
C GLU A 193 9.37 -9.74 9.60
N MET A 194 9.49 -8.83 8.63
CA MET A 194 8.71 -8.91 7.39
C MET A 194 9.06 -10.17 6.60
N SER A 195 10.34 -10.50 6.44
CA SER A 195 10.77 -11.70 5.70
C SER A 195 10.18 -12.98 6.29
N LYS A 196 10.19 -13.11 7.63
CA LYS A 196 9.58 -14.24 8.35
C LYS A 196 8.07 -14.28 8.12
N ALA A 197 7.40 -13.13 8.22
CA ALA A 197 5.96 -13.04 8.01
C ALA A 197 5.54 -13.43 6.59
N LEU A 198 6.33 -13.10 5.57
CA LEU A 198 6.07 -13.50 4.18
C LEU A 198 6.17 -15.01 3.99
N VAL A 199 7.17 -15.66 4.62
CA VAL A 199 7.32 -17.12 4.57
C VAL A 199 6.13 -17.80 5.24
N VAL A 200 5.79 -17.39 6.47
CA VAL A 200 4.69 -17.99 7.25
C VAL A 200 3.33 -17.84 6.55
N GLN A 201 3.07 -16.71 5.89
CA GLN A 201 1.80 -16.46 5.19
C GLN A 201 1.79 -16.95 3.74
N ASN A 202 2.86 -17.61 3.27
CA ASN A 202 3.04 -18.03 1.88
C ASN A 202 2.89 -16.87 0.87
N LYS A 203 3.51 -15.73 1.19
CA LYS A 203 3.47 -14.46 0.44
C LYS A 203 4.83 -14.07 -0.15
N GLY A 204 5.67 -15.04 -0.53
CA GLY A 204 7.03 -14.78 -1.04
C GLY A 204 7.11 -13.89 -2.30
N LYS A 205 6.01 -13.78 -3.06
CA LYS A 205 5.88 -12.92 -4.25
C LYS A 205 5.29 -11.54 -3.97
N ALA A 206 5.06 -11.19 -2.71
CA ALA A 206 4.49 -9.88 -2.37
C ALA A 206 5.48 -8.75 -2.67
N ASN A 207 4.95 -7.62 -3.15
CA ASN A 207 5.71 -6.39 -3.30
C ASN A 207 5.87 -5.75 -1.93
N VAL A 208 7.06 -5.84 -1.35
CA VAL A 208 7.40 -5.11 -0.13
C VAL A 208 7.82 -3.70 -0.51
N ILE A 209 7.31 -2.68 0.20
CA ILE A 209 7.69 -1.28 0.01
C ILE A 209 8.20 -0.75 1.35
N LEU A 210 9.52 -0.55 1.44
CA LEU A 210 10.17 0.11 2.57
C LEU A 210 10.09 1.63 2.39
N ILE A 211 9.52 2.33 3.35
CA ILE A 211 9.40 3.80 3.36
C ILE A 211 10.27 4.35 4.49
N GLY A 212 11.23 5.23 4.16
CA GLY A 212 12.13 5.85 5.13
C GLY A 212 13.12 6.81 4.48
N ASP A 213 14.01 7.43 5.26
CA ASP A 213 15.04 8.33 4.74
C ASP A 213 16.37 7.64 4.38
N GLY A 214 16.53 6.37 4.80
CA GLY A 214 17.71 5.54 4.53
C GLY A 214 18.78 5.58 5.62
N LYS A 215 18.49 6.16 6.80
CA LYS A 215 19.39 6.16 7.94
C LYS A 215 18.92 5.18 9.01
N TYR A 216 19.80 4.25 9.40
CA TYR A 216 19.57 3.38 10.55
C TYR A 216 20.52 3.77 11.68
N THR A 217 20.04 3.68 12.91
CA THR A 217 20.80 4.06 14.12
C THR A 217 20.89 2.92 15.13
N GLU A 218 20.22 1.80 14.86
CA GLU A 218 20.27 0.56 15.64
C GLU A 218 20.25 -0.65 14.69
N GLY A 219 20.78 -1.78 15.16
CA GLY A 219 20.91 -3.00 14.38
C GLY A 219 22.17 -3.03 13.50
N GLY A 220 22.34 -4.15 12.81
CA GLY A 220 23.38 -4.34 11.79
C GLY A 220 22.98 -3.77 10.43
N ASP A 221 23.83 -4.00 9.43
CA ASP A 221 23.56 -3.59 8.05
C ASP A 221 22.32 -4.32 7.49
N PRO A 222 21.23 -3.61 7.14
CA PRO A 222 20.03 -4.23 6.61
C PRO A 222 20.21 -4.83 5.20
N SER A 223 21.28 -4.46 4.47
CA SER A 223 21.55 -4.94 3.10
C SER A 223 21.67 -6.47 3.00
N VAL A 224 22.06 -7.12 4.11
CA VAL A 224 22.21 -8.58 4.20
C VAL A 224 20.87 -9.31 4.13
N LEU A 225 19.77 -8.62 4.43
CA LEU A 225 18.42 -9.19 4.45
C LEU A 225 17.68 -8.99 3.12
N ALA A 226 18.10 -8.04 2.28
CA ALA A 226 17.46 -7.74 1.01
C ALA A 226 17.29 -8.96 0.07
N PRO A 227 18.28 -9.89 -0.06
CA PRO A 227 18.13 -11.09 -0.89
C PRO A 227 17.03 -12.06 -0.43
N ARG A 228 16.46 -11.90 0.77
CA ARG A 228 15.35 -12.73 1.27
C ARG A 228 14.01 -12.34 0.64
N PHE A 229 13.95 -11.24 -0.10
CA PHE A 229 12.75 -10.75 -0.75
C PHE A 229 12.86 -10.93 -2.26
N GLN A 230 11.76 -11.33 -2.91
CA GLN A 230 11.69 -11.34 -4.37
C GLN A 230 11.48 -9.94 -4.94
N HIS A 231 10.76 -9.07 -4.21
CA HIS A 231 10.43 -7.71 -4.62
C HIS A 231 10.51 -6.74 -3.43
N LEU A 232 11.72 -6.33 -3.05
CA LEU A 232 11.95 -5.26 -2.07
C LEU A 232 12.04 -3.91 -2.77
N ASN A 233 10.91 -3.22 -2.85
CA ASN A 233 10.83 -1.86 -3.34
C ASN A 233 11.15 -0.88 -2.20
N VAL A 234 11.69 0.28 -2.57
CA VAL A 234 12.12 1.28 -1.62
C VAL A 234 11.57 2.65 -2.03
N LEU A 235 10.95 3.35 -1.09
CA LEU A 235 10.48 4.72 -1.25
C LEU A 235 11.26 5.61 -0.26
N LYS A 236 12.29 6.28 -0.79
CA LYS A 236 13.11 7.21 -0.02
C LYS A 236 12.40 8.54 0.17
N ILE A 237 12.42 9.08 1.39
CA ILE A 237 11.93 10.42 1.71
C ILE A 237 13.12 11.38 1.89
N GLY A 238 12.95 12.62 1.40
CA GLY A 238 13.88 13.72 1.62
C GLY A 238 15.05 13.76 0.63
N ARG A 239 15.76 14.89 0.61
CA ARG A 239 16.86 15.17 -0.32
C ARG A 239 18.22 14.69 0.14
N ASP A 240 18.29 14.19 1.37
CA ASP A 240 19.58 13.81 1.94
C ASP A 240 20.21 12.70 1.11
N ILE A 241 21.50 12.90 0.79
CA ILE A 241 22.32 11.93 0.08
C ILE A 241 22.69 10.80 1.04
N ALA A 242 22.85 11.13 2.33
CA ALA A 242 23.09 10.13 3.37
C ALA A 242 21.89 9.17 3.45
N GLY A 243 22.16 7.89 3.24
CA GLY A 243 21.16 6.82 3.19
C GLY A 243 20.64 6.48 1.79
N ARG A 244 20.91 7.30 0.76
CA ARG A 244 20.49 6.99 -0.62
C ARG A 244 21.14 5.71 -1.13
N ASP A 245 22.44 5.56 -0.95
CA ASP A 245 23.20 4.42 -1.47
C ASP A 245 22.73 3.11 -0.84
N LEU A 246 22.48 3.10 0.47
CA LEU A 246 21.88 1.96 1.17
C LEU A 246 20.49 1.62 0.61
N MET A 247 19.64 2.62 0.41
CA MET A 247 18.28 2.40 -0.11
C MET A 247 18.28 1.89 -1.56
N LEU A 248 19.23 2.34 -2.38
CA LEU A 248 19.47 1.80 -3.72
C LEU A 248 19.94 0.35 -3.64
N GLU A 249 20.92 0.06 -2.78
CA GLU A 249 21.45 -1.28 -2.56
C GLU A 249 20.37 -2.26 -2.09
N LEU A 250 19.52 -1.87 -1.13
CA LEU A 250 18.39 -2.66 -0.67
C LEU A 250 17.44 -3.02 -1.82
N SER A 251 17.08 -2.03 -2.64
CA SER A 251 16.19 -2.27 -3.78
C SER A 251 16.81 -3.17 -4.85
N ALA A 252 18.10 -3.00 -5.12
CA ALA A 252 18.83 -3.80 -6.11
C ALA A 252 18.98 -5.25 -5.65
N ARG A 253 19.43 -5.47 -4.40
CA ARG A 253 19.63 -6.82 -3.83
C ARG A 253 18.33 -7.58 -3.62
N GLY A 254 17.21 -6.88 -3.40
CA GLY A 254 15.89 -7.48 -3.27
C GLY A 254 15.06 -7.47 -4.56
N SER A 255 15.69 -7.27 -5.72
CA SER A 255 15.05 -7.30 -7.05
C SER A 255 13.78 -6.44 -7.15
N GLY A 256 13.79 -5.27 -6.50
CA GLY A 256 12.69 -4.31 -6.50
C GLY A 256 13.07 -3.00 -7.17
N GLN A 257 12.20 -2.00 -7.00
CA GLN A 257 12.33 -0.68 -7.60
C GLN A 257 12.64 0.39 -6.55
N PHE A 258 13.42 1.40 -6.94
CA PHE A 258 13.71 2.58 -6.13
C PHE A 258 12.83 3.76 -6.56
N PHE A 259 12.19 4.39 -5.57
CA PHE A 259 11.37 5.58 -5.69
C PHE A 259 11.88 6.65 -4.73
N GLU A 260 11.79 7.92 -5.12
CA GLU A 260 12.28 9.02 -4.29
C GLU A 260 11.25 10.16 -4.24
N ALA A 261 10.90 10.56 -3.02
CA ALA A 261 10.15 11.76 -2.71
C ALA A 261 11.10 12.82 -2.15
N ARG A 262 11.60 13.70 -3.03
CA ARG A 262 12.57 14.75 -2.65
C ARG A 262 12.02 15.72 -1.60
N ARG A 263 10.72 15.99 -1.62
CA ARG A 263 10.02 16.70 -0.54
C ARG A 263 9.10 15.71 0.15
N VAL A 264 8.93 15.87 1.46
CA VAL A 264 7.99 15.05 2.23
C VAL A 264 6.58 15.16 1.64
N SER A 265 6.15 16.34 1.22
CA SER A 265 4.85 16.56 0.58
C SER A 265 4.64 15.82 -0.74
N ASP A 266 5.71 15.36 -1.41
CA ASP A 266 5.63 14.55 -2.62
C ASP A 266 5.39 13.06 -2.32
N LEU A 267 5.60 12.61 -1.07
CA LEU A 267 5.52 11.21 -0.66
C LEU A 267 4.22 10.52 -1.14
N PRO A 268 3.01 11.07 -0.92
CA PRO A 268 1.79 10.42 -1.39
C PRO A 268 1.69 10.28 -2.91
N ARG A 269 2.16 11.28 -3.67
CA ARG A 269 2.15 11.25 -5.14
C ARG A 269 3.17 10.26 -5.68
N THR A 270 4.37 10.22 -5.08
CA THR A 270 5.39 9.22 -5.39
C THR A 270 4.91 7.82 -5.08
N MET A 271 4.20 7.62 -3.96
CA MET A 271 3.59 6.33 -3.61
C MET A 271 2.57 5.90 -4.68
N TYR A 272 1.67 6.79 -5.10
CA TYR A 272 0.73 6.47 -6.17
C TYR A 272 1.44 6.13 -7.50
N GLY A 273 2.53 6.84 -7.83
CA GLY A 273 3.38 6.51 -8.97
C GLY A 273 4.06 5.13 -8.86
N ALA A 274 4.49 4.75 -7.65
CA ALA A 274 5.02 3.42 -7.38
C ALA A 274 3.94 2.35 -7.58
N MET A 275 2.75 2.56 -7.02
CA MET A 275 1.60 1.67 -7.20
C MET A 275 1.26 1.47 -8.68
N LYS A 276 1.26 2.52 -9.50
CA LYS A 276 1.05 2.40 -10.95
C LYS A 276 2.05 1.48 -11.65
N ARG A 277 3.29 1.43 -11.18
CA ARG A 277 4.34 0.58 -11.74
C ARG A 277 4.24 -0.86 -11.23
N LEU A 278 3.89 -1.06 -9.97
CA LEU A 278 3.80 -2.38 -9.34
C LEU A 278 2.51 -3.12 -9.68
N LEU A 279 1.44 -2.40 -10.04
CA LEU A 279 0.15 -2.97 -10.41
C LEU A 279 0.00 -3.28 -11.91
N ARG A 280 0.92 -2.78 -12.75
CA ARG A 280 1.06 -3.21 -14.16
C ARG A 280 1.57 -4.65 -14.18
#